data_AF-A0A969R6B5-F1
#
_entry.id   AF-A0A969R6B5-F1
#
_cell.length_a   1.000
_cell.length_b   1.000
_cell.length_c   1.000
_cell.angle_alpha   90.00
_cell.angle_beta   90.00
_cell.angle_gamma   90.00
#
_symmetry.space_group_name_H-M   'P 1'
#
loop_
_entity.id
_entity.type
_entity.pdbx_description
1 polymer ?
#
loop_
_entity_poly.entity_id
_entity_poly.type
_entity_poly.pdbx_seq_one_letter_code
_entity_poly.pdbx_strand_id
1 'polypeptide(L)'
;MIVLDELAPPILQTIDICAIVDSALCVGAGGSTGSLADKPIVRNAQGQLIIPGSQLKGRLRHECEKLAQSLGWWIAEAPGANQLCPDDVKAEFRSHYTVANYPGYHCLVSQIFGDPILPARIAIDDLVCQYSREELGEVIRPGVSINRSRGTAEDQKLFFLETSPANAQLPFKGTIHLLVDCPDYAIALISAALQHVHALGGSKSAGLGWLTWTQFPQVSSDDEIWSELIAPKGSE
;
A
#
# COMPACT_ATOMS: atom_id res chain seq x y z
N MET A 1 -21.65 -1.81 29.50
CA MET A 1 -21.53 -3.16 28.93
C MET A 1 -21.20 -2.94 27.47
N ILE A 2 -19.95 -3.22 27.05
CA ILE A 2 -19.56 -3.08 25.64
C ILE A 2 -19.97 -4.36 24.95
N VAL A 3 -20.84 -4.27 23.94
CA VAL A 3 -21.24 -5.41 23.12
C VAL A 3 -20.26 -5.46 21.95
N LEU A 4 -19.49 -6.54 21.84
CA LEU A 4 -18.44 -6.66 20.82
C LEU A 4 -19.01 -6.62 19.39
N ASP A 5 -20.26 -7.02 19.21
CA ASP A 5 -20.95 -7.00 17.91
C ASP A 5 -21.23 -5.57 17.41
N GLU A 6 -21.23 -4.57 18.31
CA GLU A 6 -21.35 -3.14 17.97
C GLU A 6 -19.99 -2.49 17.64
N LEU A 7 -18.87 -3.23 17.77
CA LEU A 7 -17.51 -2.76 17.48
C LEU A 7 -17.04 -3.08 16.06
N ALA A 8 -17.85 -3.81 15.26
CA ALA A 8 -17.50 -4.06 13.87
C ALA A 8 -17.35 -2.70 13.16
N PRO A 9 -16.23 -2.46 12.44
CA PRO A 9 -16.08 -1.23 11.69
C PRO A 9 -17.26 -1.14 10.72
N PRO A 10 -17.90 0.04 10.58
CA PRO A 10 -19.05 0.17 9.72
C PRO A 10 -18.56 0.09 8.26
N ILE A 11 -18.60 -1.12 7.68
CA ILE A 11 -18.16 -1.38 6.31
C ILE A 11 -19.29 -0.94 5.36
N LEU A 12 -18.97 -0.02 4.46
CA LEU A 12 -19.86 0.45 3.40
C LEU A 12 -19.79 -0.49 2.18
N GLN A 13 -18.57 -0.83 1.77
CA GLN A 13 -18.33 -1.63 0.57
C GLN A 13 -17.06 -2.46 0.74
N THR A 14 -17.08 -3.67 0.17
CA THR A 14 -15.98 -4.63 0.20
C THR A 14 -15.55 -4.93 -1.23
N ILE A 15 -14.25 -4.87 -1.51
CA ILE A 15 -13.70 -5.03 -2.85
C ILE A 15 -12.58 -6.06 -2.81
N ASP A 16 -12.82 -7.20 -3.44
CA ASP A 16 -11.81 -8.24 -3.59
C ASP A 16 -10.75 -7.83 -4.61
N ILE A 17 -9.49 -8.12 -4.27
CA ILE A 17 -8.32 -7.83 -5.09
C ILE A 17 -7.43 -9.07 -5.22
N CYS A 18 -6.80 -9.21 -6.38
CA CYS A 18 -5.90 -10.31 -6.68
C CYS A 18 -4.69 -9.81 -7.48
N ALA A 19 -3.50 -10.04 -6.93
CA ALA A 19 -2.23 -9.80 -7.60
C ALA A 19 -1.57 -11.14 -7.96
N ILE A 20 -1.11 -11.26 -9.19
CA ILE A 20 -0.23 -12.35 -9.63
C ILE A 20 1.19 -11.85 -9.53
N VAL A 21 2.00 -12.50 -8.70
CA VAL A 21 3.41 -12.15 -8.53
C VAL A 21 4.25 -12.89 -9.56
N ASP A 22 4.79 -12.13 -10.52
CA ASP A 22 5.50 -12.61 -11.71
C ASP A 22 6.96 -12.96 -11.42
N SER A 23 7.62 -12.19 -10.54
CA SER A 23 9.00 -12.43 -10.12
C SER A 23 9.08 -12.91 -8.67
N ALA A 24 10.25 -13.38 -8.22
CA ALA A 24 10.39 -13.84 -6.84
C ALA A 24 10.05 -12.72 -5.84
N LEU A 25 9.18 -13.02 -4.88
CA LEU A 25 8.74 -12.10 -3.83
C LEU A 25 9.71 -12.14 -2.66
N CYS A 26 10.02 -10.98 -2.09
CA CYS A 26 10.72 -10.85 -0.83
C CYS A 26 9.95 -9.85 0.03
N VAL A 27 9.27 -10.32 1.08
CA VAL A 27 8.67 -9.45 2.09
C VAL A 27 9.34 -9.82 3.40
N GLY A 28 10.14 -8.91 3.96
CA GLY A 28 10.92 -9.22 5.16
C GLY A 28 10.05 -9.26 6.41
N ALA A 29 10.09 -10.35 7.16
CA ALA A 29 9.61 -10.40 8.53
C ALA A 29 10.72 -9.90 9.47
N GLY A 30 10.53 -8.76 10.11
CA GLY A 30 11.50 -8.29 11.12
C GLY A 30 11.61 -9.31 12.25
N GLY A 31 12.79 -9.92 12.41
CA GLY A 31 13.11 -10.78 13.56
C GLY A 31 12.42 -12.15 13.62
N SER A 32 11.86 -12.68 12.52
CA SER A 32 11.24 -14.02 12.59
C SER A 32 12.28 -15.13 12.73
N THR A 33 12.03 -16.04 13.66
CA THR A 33 12.86 -17.21 13.93
C THR A 33 12.44 -18.38 13.02
N GLY A 34 13.42 -19.07 12.41
CA GLY A 34 13.17 -20.34 11.69
C GLY A 34 13.60 -20.41 10.22
N SER A 35 14.28 -19.39 9.70
CA SER A 35 14.95 -19.43 8.38
C SER A 35 16.46 -19.25 8.57
N LEU A 36 17.26 -19.88 7.72
CA LEU A 36 18.72 -19.63 7.65
C LEU A 36 19.04 -18.28 6.99
N ALA A 37 18.04 -17.57 6.48
CA ALA A 37 18.19 -16.27 5.86
C ALA A 37 18.23 -15.13 6.88
N ASP A 38 19.05 -14.10 6.61
CA ASP A 38 19.06 -12.85 7.38
C ASP A 38 17.73 -12.08 7.25
N LYS A 39 17.04 -12.28 6.12
CA LYS A 39 15.72 -11.69 5.84
C LYS A 39 14.74 -12.79 5.42
N PRO A 40 14.07 -13.44 6.39
CA PRO A 40 13.01 -14.40 6.14
C PRO A 40 11.79 -13.77 5.48
N ILE A 41 11.06 -14.56 4.71
CA ILE A 41 9.81 -14.13 4.07
C ILE A 41 8.64 -14.19 5.06
N VAL A 42 7.77 -13.18 5.07
CA VAL A 42 6.60 -13.15 5.98
C VAL A 42 5.61 -14.27 5.63
N ARG A 43 5.16 -14.98 6.66
CA ARG A 43 4.11 -16.00 6.60
C ARG A 43 3.08 -15.80 7.70
N ASN A 44 1.84 -16.25 7.46
CA ASN A 44 0.82 -16.32 8.50
C ASN A 44 1.03 -17.55 9.40
N ALA A 45 0.17 -17.72 10.41
CA ALA A 45 0.23 -18.86 11.34
C ALA A 45 0.04 -20.23 10.66
N GLN A 46 -0.51 -20.25 9.44
CA GLN A 46 -0.72 -21.45 8.62
C GLN A 46 0.47 -21.71 7.66
N GLY A 47 1.55 -20.90 7.73
CA GLY A 47 2.73 -21.06 6.88
C GLY A 47 2.58 -20.52 5.45
N GLN A 48 1.45 -19.89 5.14
CA GLN A 48 1.18 -19.29 3.82
C GLN A 48 1.91 -17.96 3.66
N LEU A 49 2.38 -17.66 2.45
CA LEU A 49 3.01 -16.37 2.15
C LEU A 49 1.99 -15.25 2.26
N ILE A 50 2.39 -14.14 2.87
CA ILE A 50 1.56 -12.95 2.95
C ILE A 50 2.28 -11.69 2.46
N ILE A 51 1.53 -10.81 1.82
CA ILE A 51 1.89 -9.41 1.62
C ILE A 51 1.06 -8.60 2.63
N PRO A 52 1.69 -7.96 3.63
CA PRO A 52 0.96 -7.23 4.66
C PRO A 52 0.05 -6.15 4.07
N GLY A 53 -1.19 -6.10 4.53
CA GLY A 53 -2.17 -5.08 4.13
C GLY A 53 -1.67 -3.67 4.45
N SER A 54 -0.87 -3.51 5.51
CA SER A 54 -0.18 -2.26 5.84
C SER A 54 0.84 -1.84 4.78
N GLN A 55 1.57 -2.78 4.18
CA GLN A 55 2.50 -2.49 3.09
C GLN A 55 1.73 -2.05 1.84
N LEU A 56 0.67 -2.77 1.48
CA LEU A 56 -0.18 -2.40 0.34
C LEU A 56 -0.84 -1.04 0.58
N LYS A 57 -1.39 -0.79 1.77
CA LYS A 57 -1.99 0.49 2.16
C LYS A 57 -1.00 1.65 2.04
N GLY A 58 0.22 1.47 2.53
CA GLY A 58 1.27 2.49 2.41
C GLY A 58 1.68 2.74 0.95
N ARG A 59 1.77 1.68 0.14
CA ARG A 59 2.10 1.80 -1.28
C ARG A 59 0.99 2.48 -2.07
N LEU A 60 -0.26 2.13 -1.81
CA LEU A 60 -1.45 2.74 -2.39
C LEU A 60 -1.54 4.22 -2.03
N ARG A 61 -1.37 4.56 -0.74
CA ARG A 61 -1.33 5.95 -0.29
C ARG A 61 -0.34 6.77 -1.12
N HIS A 62 0.89 6.26 -1.27
CA HIS A 62 1.94 6.95 -2.01
C HIS A 62 1.59 7.15 -3.50
N GLU A 63 1.00 6.16 -4.17
CA GLU A 63 0.58 6.32 -5.56
C GLU A 63 -0.64 7.25 -5.69
N CYS A 64 -1.58 7.22 -4.74
CA CYS A 64 -2.68 8.20 -4.67
C CYS A 64 -2.17 9.63 -4.48
N GLU A 65 -1.16 9.85 -3.62
CA GLU A 65 -0.52 11.15 -3.41
C GLU A 65 0.09 11.68 -4.72
N LYS A 66 0.83 10.82 -5.44
CA LYS A 66 1.42 11.19 -6.74
C LYS A 66 0.36 11.53 -7.78
N LEU A 67 -0.69 10.72 -7.90
CA LEU A 67 -1.78 10.96 -8.84
C LEU A 67 -2.53 12.25 -8.50
N ALA A 68 -2.90 12.45 -7.23
CA ALA A 68 -3.58 13.66 -6.80
C ALA A 68 -2.73 14.93 -7.06
N GLN A 69 -1.42 14.89 -6.79
CA GLN A 69 -0.51 15.98 -7.14
C GLN A 69 -0.49 16.27 -8.64
N SER A 70 -0.45 15.21 -9.48
CA SER A 70 -0.47 15.36 -10.94
C SER A 70 -1.79 15.96 -11.47
N LEU A 71 -2.88 15.77 -10.74
CA LEU A 71 -4.20 16.33 -11.03
C LEU A 71 -4.38 17.75 -10.46
N GLY A 72 -3.33 18.34 -9.87
CA GLY A 72 -3.30 19.73 -9.39
C GLY A 72 -3.63 19.90 -7.91
N TRP A 73 -3.89 18.81 -7.17
CA TRP A 73 -4.17 18.91 -5.74
C TRP A 73 -2.90 19.16 -4.94
N TRP A 74 -2.99 20.03 -3.94
CA TRP A 74 -1.92 20.16 -2.95
C TRP A 74 -1.98 19.01 -1.94
N ILE A 75 -0.88 18.28 -1.78
CA ILE A 75 -0.77 17.19 -0.80
C ILE A 75 0.17 17.62 0.31
N ALA A 76 -0.27 17.46 1.56
CA ALA A 76 0.54 17.76 2.72
C ALA A 76 1.75 16.83 2.80
N GLU A 77 2.91 17.38 3.19
CA GLU A 77 4.06 16.57 3.54
C GLU A 77 3.79 15.78 4.83
N ALA A 78 4.64 14.78 5.09
CA ALA A 78 4.53 13.97 6.31
C ALA A 78 4.53 14.89 7.55
N PRO A 79 3.63 14.64 8.52
CA PRO A 79 3.50 15.50 9.70
C PRO A 79 4.82 15.56 10.46
N GLY A 80 5.27 16.78 10.75
CA GLY A 80 6.44 17.02 11.61
C GLY A 80 6.07 16.89 13.09
N ALA A 81 7.08 16.81 13.96
CA ALA A 81 6.85 16.69 15.41
C ALA A 81 5.97 17.81 16.02
N ASN A 82 5.89 18.96 15.35
CA ASN A 82 5.16 20.14 15.80
C ASN A 82 3.81 20.36 15.11
N GLN A 83 3.46 19.55 14.11
CA GLN A 83 2.25 19.77 13.32
C GLN A 83 1.66 18.44 12.85
N LEU A 84 0.46 18.13 13.35
CA LEU A 84 -0.27 16.89 13.06
C LEU A 84 -1.06 16.96 11.75
N CYS A 85 -1.55 18.15 11.41
CA CYS A 85 -2.28 18.48 10.17
C CYS A 85 -1.95 19.92 9.76
N PRO A 86 -2.03 20.26 8.47
CA PRO A 86 -1.83 21.64 8.01
C PRO A 86 -2.97 22.56 8.47
N ASP A 87 -2.58 23.70 9.04
CA ASP A 87 -3.51 24.75 9.47
C ASP A 87 -3.64 25.88 8.42
N ASP A 88 -2.77 25.90 7.41
CA ASP A 88 -2.84 26.82 6.29
C ASP A 88 -2.72 26.05 4.97
N VAL A 89 -3.76 26.20 4.15
CA VAL A 89 -3.83 25.67 2.79
C VAL A 89 -4.38 26.77 1.89
N LYS A 90 -4.03 26.73 0.60
CA LYS A 90 -4.53 27.69 -0.40
C LYS A 90 -6.05 27.78 -0.35
N ALA A 91 -6.58 29.00 -0.49
CA ALA A 91 -8.01 29.28 -0.36
C ALA A 91 -8.90 28.38 -1.24
N GLU A 92 -8.45 28.09 -2.46
CA GLU A 92 -9.11 27.20 -3.43
C GLU A 92 -9.32 25.76 -2.93
N PHE A 93 -8.50 25.28 -1.99
CA PHE A 93 -8.59 23.91 -1.44
C PHE A 93 -9.28 23.83 -0.08
N ARG A 94 -9.50 24.96 0.61
CA ARG A 94 -10.01 24.97 2.00
C ARG A 94 -11.36 24.27 2.15
N SER A 95 -12.29 24.52 1.24
CA SER A 95 -13.61 23.87 1.24
C SER A 95 -13.50 22.36 1.07
N HIS A 96 -12.63 21.91 0.15
CA HIS A 96 -12.41 20.49 -0.14
C HIS A 96 -11.68 19.75 0.99
N TYR A 97 -10.85 20.45 1.76
CA TYR A 97 -10.03 19.84 2.81
C TYR A 97 -10.62 19.96 4.20
N THR A 98 -11.75 20.66 4.35
CA THR A 98 -12.47 20.76 5.62
C THR A 98 -13.24 19.47 5.85
N VAL A 99 -12.97 18.80 6.97
CA VAL A 99 -13.72 17.60 7.40
C VAL A 99 -14.49 17.93 8.66
N ALA A 100 -15.80 17.63 8.66
CA ALA A 100 -16.65 17.88 9.82
C ALA A 100 -16.11 17.18 11.08
N ASN A 101 -16.09 17.90 12.20
CA ASN A 101 -15.60 17.43 13.51
C ASN A 101 -14.09 17.20 13.63
N TYR A 102 -13.28 17.55 12.62
CA TYR A 102 -11.82 17.50 12.71
C TYR A 102 -11.21 18.89 12.51
N PRO A 103 -10.21 19.27 13.33
CA PRO A 103 -9.53 20.54 13.17
C PRO A 103 -8.54 20.52 11.99
N GLY A 104 -8.22 21.70 11.47
CA GLY A 104 -7.26 21.86 10.38
C GLY A 104 -7.80 21.40 9.03
N TYR A 105 -6.88 21.14 8.10
CA TYR A 105 -7.21 20.74 6.73
C TYR A 105 -6.64 19.36 6.41
N HIS A 106 -7.45 18.52 5.78
CA HIS A 106 -7.11 17.16 5.40
C HIS A 106 -7.17 17.03 3.88
N CYS A 107 -6.01 16.81 3.24
CA CYS A 107 -5.96 16.63 1.79
C CYS A 107 -6.80 15.42 1.35
N LEU A 108 -7.14 15.34 0.06
CA LEU A 108 -7.99 14.28 -0.47
C LEU A 108 -7.52 12.87 -0.11
N VAL A 109 -6.20 12.65 -0.07
CA VAL A 109 -5.62 11.35 0.27
C VAL A 109 -5.71 11.06 1.77
N SER A 110 -5.50 12.05 2.64
CA SER A 110 -5.70 11.88 4.09
C SER A 110 -7.15 11.55 4.43
N GLN A 111 -8.12 12.06 3.67
CA GLN A 111 -9.54 11.70 3.85
C GLN A 111 -9.85 10.21 3.56
N ILE A 112 -8.97 9.51 2.82
CA ILE A 112 -9.06 8.08 2.54
C ILE A 112 -8.19 7.28 3.53
N PHE A 113 -6.91 7.62 3.61
CA PHE A 113 -5.89 6.82 4.30
C PHE A 113 -5.65 7.23 5.76
N GLY A 114 -6.23 8.35 6.19
CA GLY A 114 -6.04 8.96 7.50
C GLY A 114 -4.74 9.74 7.64
N ASP A 115 -4.68 10.48 8.74
CA ASP A 115 -3.51 11.19 9.24
C ASP A 115 -3.49 11.07 10.78
N PRO A 116 -2.55 11.72 11.51
CA PRO A 116 -2.44 11.52 12.97
C PRO A 116 -3.71 11.82 13.77
N ILE A 117 -4.64 12.63 13.25
CA ILE A 117 -5.88 13.00 13.94
C ILE A 117 -7.14 12.51 13.22
N LEU A 118 -7.09 12.34 11.89
CA LEU A 118 -8.19 11.82 11.09
C LEU A 118 -8.05 10.30 10.90
N PRO A 119 -9.00 9.48 11.38
CA PRO A 119 -8.96 8.04 11.17
C PRO A 119 -9.08 7.70 9.69
N ALA A 120 -8.39 6.62 9.28
CA ALA A 120 -8.51 6.10 7.92
C ALA A 120 -9.93 5.58 7.65
N ARG A 121 -10.43 5.83 6.44
CA ARG A 121 -11.75 5.36 5.98
C ARG A 121 -11.66 4.13 5.08
N ILE A 122 -10.48 3.50 5.09
CA ILE A 122 -10.23 2.23 4.43
C ILE A 122 -9.43 1.28 5.34
N ALA A 123 -9.76 0.00 5.25
CA ALA A 123 -8.97 -1.11 5.77
C ALA A 123 -8.58 -2.04 4.63
N ILE A 124 -7.40 -2.65 4.70
CA ILE A 124 -6.88 -3.56 3.67
C ILE A 124 -6.38 -4.80 4.38
N ASP A 125 -6.92 -5.94 4.00
CA ASP A 125 -6.49 -7.23 4.52
C ASP A 125 -5.11 -7.60 3.97
N ASP A 126 -4.41 -8.48 4.69
CA ASP A 126 -3.21 -9.09 4.15
C ASP A 126 -3.54 -9.85 2.86
N LEU A 127 -2.73 -9.67 1.81
CA LEU A 127 -2.87 -10.51 0.64
C LEU A 127 -2.23 -11.86 0.93
N VAL A 128 -2.99 -12.93 0.81
CA VAL A 128 -2.56 -14.29 1.14
C VAL A 128 -2.41 -15.10 -0.14
N CYS A 129 -1.28 -15.79 -0.25
CA CYS A 129 -1.06 -16.82 -1.25
C CYS A 129 -1.42 -18.18 -0.65
N GLN A 130 -2.36 -18.89 -1.27
CA GLN A 130 -2.95 -20.09 -0.66
C GLN A 130 -2.01 -21.30 -0.60
N TYR A 131 -0.92 -21.28 -1.38
CA TYR A 131 0.07 -22.35 -1.38
C TYR A 131 0.84 -22.43 -0.05
N SER A 132 1.03 -23.65 0.43
CA SER A 132 1.74 -23.93 1.67
C SER A 132 3.26 -23.77 1.51
N ARG A 133 3.97 -23.80 2.65
CA ARG A 133 5.45 -23.77 2.65
C ARG A 133 6.03 -24.99 1.95
N GLU A 134 5.41 -26.16 2.13
CA GLU A 134 5.83 -27.43 1.55
C GLU A 134 5.66 -27.44 0.03
N GLU A 135 4.59 -26.82 -0.48
CA GLU A 135 4.31 -26.73 -1.92
C GLU A 135 5.29 -25.80 -2.65
N LEU A 136 5.67 -24.69 -2.02
CA LEU A 136 6.56 -23.70 -2.63
C LEU A 136 8.04 -24.01 -2.43
N GLY A 137 8.40 -24.72 -1.36
CA GLY A 137 9.78 -24.86 -0.92
C GLY A 137 10.40 -23.57 -0.38
N GLU A 138 11.54 -23.70 0.29
CA GLU A 138 12.33 -22.57 0.77
C GLU A 138 13.38 -22.20 -0.28
N VAL A 139 13.39 -20.92 -0.70
CA VAL A 139 14.38 -20.42 -1.66
C VAL A 139 15.21 -19.34 -0.98
N ILE A 140 16.50 -19.63 -0.77
CA ILE A 140 17.46 -18.68 -0.20
C ILE A 140 18.34 -18.13 -1.32
N ARG A 141 18.40 -16.80 -1.43
CA ARG A 141 19.22 -16.09 -2.40
C ARG A 141 20.37 -15.38 -1.69
N PRO A 142 21.63 -15.72 -1.97
CA PRO A 142 22.77 -14.95 -1.48
C PRO A 142 22.87 -13.61 -2.22
N GLY A 143 23.21 -12.56 -1.48
CA GLY A 143 23.51 -11.23 -1.99
C GLY A 143 24.82 -10.73 -1.40
N VAL A 144 25.59 -9.99 -2.19
CA VAL A 144 26.85 -9.36 -1.76
C VAL A 144 26.78 -7.86 -1.97
N SER A 145 27.37 -7.11 -1.04
CA SER A 145 27.60 -5.68 -1.27
C SER A 145 28.88 -5.49 -2.07
N ILE A 146 28.82 -4.69 -3.14
CA ILE A 146 29.98 -4.39 -3.99
C ILE A 146 30.45 -2.97 -3.69
N ASN A 147 31.74 -2.84 -3.36
CA ASN A 147 32.38 -1.55 -3.23
C ASN A 147 32.59 -0.95 -4.64
N ARG A 148 31.88 0.14 -4.95
CA ARG A 148 31.91 0.72 -6.29
C ARG A 148 33.26 1.32 -6.69
N SER A 149 34.07 1.79 -5.73
CA SER A 149 35.39 2.37 -6.04
C SER A 149 36.46 1.30 -6.26
N ARG A 150 36.39 0.19 -5.51
CA ARG A 150 37.36 -0.92 -5.62
C ARG A 150 36.93 -2.00 -6.62
N GLY A 151 35.65 -2.03 -7.00
CA GLY A 151 35.09 -3.05 -7.88
C GLY A 151 35.05 -4.45 -7.26
N THR A 152 35.26 -4.57 -5.96
CA THR A 152 35.32 -5.84 -5.23
C THR A 152 34.12 -6.02 -4.31
N ALA A 153 33.78 -7.26 -4.00
CA ALA A 153 32.87 -7.55 -2.90
C ALA A 153 33.43 -6.95 -1.61
N GLU A 154 32.55 -6.35 -0.80
CA GLU A 154 32.92 -5.93 0.54
C GLU A 154 32.95 -7.12 1.47
N ASP A 155 34.05 -7.20 2.20
CA ASP A 155 34.25 -8.25 3.18
C ASP A 155 33.17 -8.18 4.27
N GLN A 156 32.71 -9.35 4.72
CA GLN A 156 31.65 -9.49 5.74
C GLN A 156 30.29 -8.86 5.39
N LYS A 157 30.00 -8.59 4.12
CA LYS A 157 28.69 -8.10 3.64
C LYS A 157 27.97 -9.07 2.70
N LEU A 158 28.16 -10.36 2.93
CA LEU A 158 27.29 -11.42 2.41
C LEU A 158 26.00 -11.44 3.24
N PHE A 159 24.86 -11.46 2.58
CA PHE A 159 23.55 -11.62 3.23
C PHE A 159 22.67 -12.59 2.45
N PHE A 160 21.74 -13.23 3.14
CA PHE A 160 20.82 -14.20 2.59
C PHE A 160 19.39 -13.67 2.66
N LEU A 161 18.71 -13.67 1.51
CA LEU A 161 17.30 -13.32 1.39
C LEU A 161 16.49 -14.58 1.18
N GLU A 162 15.46 -14.81 2.00
CA GLU A 162 14.44 -15.79 1.64
C GLU A 162 13.47 -15.15 0.64
N THR A 163 13.20 -15.84 -0.46
CA THR A 163 12.25 -15.40 -1.47
C THR A 163 11.21 -16.46 -1.76
N SER A 164 10.09 -16.08 -2.36
CA SER A 164 9.25 -17.06 -3.06
C SER A 164 10.02 -17.65 -4.25
N PRO A 165 9.57 -18.80 -4.79
CA PRO A 165 10.04 -19.28 -6.08
C PRO A 165 9.87 -18.21 -7.17
N ALA A 166 10.85 -18.12 -8.06
CA ALA A 166 10.77 -17.23 -9.22
C ALA A 166 9.85 -17.83 -10.29
N ASN A 167 9.19 -16.98 -11.08
CA ASN A 167 8.33 -17.36 -12.20
C ASN A 167 7.17 -18.31 -11.83
N ALA A 168 6.75 -18.31 -10.57
CA ALA A 168 5.69 -19.19 -10.07
C ALA A 168 4.29 -18.60 -10.22
N GLN A 169 4.16 -17.36 -10.73
CA GLN A 169 2.88 -16.67 -10.97
C GLN A 169 1.92 -16.81 -9.78
N LEU A 170 2.43 -16.51 -8.58
CA LEU A 170 1.72 -16.82 -7.35
C LEU A 170 0.55 -15.84 -7.15
N PRO A 171 -0.69 -16.34 -6.97
CA PRO A 171 -1.84 -15.49 -6.70
C PRO A 171 -1.88 -15.09 -5.23
N PHE A 172 -1.90 -13.78 -5.00
CA PHE A 172 -2.09 -13.17 -3.69
C PHE A 172 -3.46 -12.48 -3.67
N LYS A 173 -4.35 -12.98 -2.81
CA LYS A 173 -5.73 -12.51 -2.71
C LYS A 173 -5.96 -11.81 -1.38
N GLY A 174 -6.74 -10.75 -1.40
CA GLY A 174 -7.21 -10.07 -0.20
C GLY A 174 -8.31 -9.10 -0.57
N THR A 175 -8.67 -8.24 0.38
CA THR A 175 -9.86 -7.42 0.25
C THR A 175 -9.59 -6.01 0.78
N ILE A 176 -10.12 -5.01 0.05
CA ILE A 176 -10.17 -3.61 0.48
C ILE A 176 -11.57 -3.36 1.03
N HIS A 177 -11.64 -2.87 2.26
CA HIS A 177 -12.87 -2.47 2.93
C HIS A 177 -12.96 -0.94 2.92
N LEU A 178 -13.97 -0.41 2.25
CA LEU A 178 -14.36 1.00 2.36
C LEU A 178 -15.29 1.14 3.56
N LEU A 179 -14.93 2.04 4.48
CA LEU A 179 -15.71 2.30 5.68
C LEU A 179 -16.79 3.35 5.43
N VAL A 180 -17.74 3.49 6.35
CA VAL A 180 -18.69 4.61 6.33
C VAL A 180 -17.92 5.94 6.32
N ASP A 181 -18.50 6.93 5.63
CA ASP A 181 -17.93 8.25 5.35
C ASP A 181 -16.71 8.24 4.42
N CYS A 182 -16.34 7.11 3.82
CA CYS A 182 -15.34 7.08 2.76
C CYS A 182 -15.80 7.97 1.59
N PRO A 183 -14.99 8.92 1.11
CA PRO A 183 -15.39 9.80 0.03
C PRO A 183 -15.69 9.02 -1.25
N ASP A 184 -16.70 9.44 -2.02
CA ASP A 184 -17.09 8.73 -3.25
C ASP A 184 -15.93 8.59 -4.24
N TYR A 185 -15.13 9.65 -4.40
CA TYR A 185 -13.95 9.67 -5.28
C TYR A 185 -12.86 8.65 -4.89
N ALA A 186 -12.92 8.07 -3.69
CA ALA A 186 -11.90 7.16 -3.19
C ALA A 186 -11.72 5.93 -4.08
N ILE A 187 -12.82 5.37 -4.59
CA ILE A 187 -12.75 4.15 -5.42
C ILE A 187 -12.04 4.41 -6.75
N ALA A 188 -12.27 5.57 -7.36
CA ALA A 188 -11.61 5.98 -8.60
C ALA A 188 -10.10 6.22 -8.38
N LEU A 189 -9.74 6.94 -7.32
CA LEU A 189 -8.33 7.21 -7.00
C LEU A 189 -7.58 5.94 -6.58
N ILE A 190 -8.20 5.04 -5.82
CA ILE A 190 -7.63 3.74 -5.43
C ILE A 190 -7.48 2.84 -6.66
N SER A 191 -8.49 2.78 -7.53
CA SER A 191 -8.44 1.99 -8.77
C SER A 191 -7.30 2.43 -9.67
N ALA A 192 -7.16 3.74 -9.90
CA ALA A 192 -6.05 4.30 -10.66
C ALA A 192 -4.71 3.99 -9.97
N ALA A 193 -4.59 4.28 -8.67
CA ALA A 193 -3.34 4.05 -7.93
C ALA A 193 -2.90 2.58 -7.95
N LEU A 194 -3.83 1.63 -7.81
CA LEU A 194 -3.52 0.20 -7.82
C LEU A 194 -2.91 -0.22 -9.16
N GLN A 195 -3.42 0.30 -10.28
CA GLN A 195 -2.86 0.04 -11.62
C GLN A 195 -1.41 0.55 -11.77
N HIS A 196 -1.00 1.55 -11.00
CA HIS A 196 0.39 2.05 -10.95
C HIS A 196 1.29 1.26 -9.99
N VAL A 197 0.75 0.30 -9.22
CA VAL A 197 1.53 -0.59 -8.35
C VAL A 197 1.96 -1.83 -9.13
N HIS A 198 3.16 -1.78 -9.69
CA HIS A 198 3.75 -2.91 -10.45
C HIS A 198 4.68 -3.81 -9.63
N ALA A 199 5.02 -3.42 -8.40
CA ALA A 199 5.87 -4.22 -7.53
C ALA A 199 5.60 -3.99 -6.04
N LEU A 200 5.60 -5.07 -5.25
CA LEU A 200 5.46 -5.09 -3.79
C LEU A 200 6.64 -5.81 -3.12
N GLY A 201 6.83 -5.62 -1.82
CA GLY A 201 7.98 -6.17 -1.11
C GLY A 201 9.28 -5.34 -1.20
N GLY A 202 10.37 -5.98 -0.81
CA GLY A 202 11.73 -5.45 -0.77
C GLY A 202 12.52 -5.73 -2.06
N SER A 203 13.65 -5.05 -2.21
CA SER A 203 14.60 -5.25 -3.33
C SER A 203 13.96 -5.13 -4.73
N LYS A 204 12.94 -4.26 -4.87
CA LYS A 204 12.24 -4.00 -6.14
C LYS A 204 13.16 -3.58 -7.28
N SER A 205 14.15 -2.73 -6.98
CA SER A 205 15.17 -2.28 -7.94
C SER A 205 16.12 -3.38 -8.41
N ALA A 206 16.17 -4.51 -7.69
CA ALA A 206 16.92 -5.71 -8.08
C ALA A 206 16.03 -6.74 -8.80
N GLY A 207 14.79 -6.37 -9.18
CA GLY A 207 13.89 -7.23 -9.96
C GLY A 207 12.95 -8.12 -9.14
N LEU A 208 12.87 -7.94 -7.82
CA LEU A 208 11.98 -8.75 -6.95
C LEU A 208 10.58 -8.13 -6.81
N GLY A 209 9.59 -9.00 -6.64
CA GLY A 209 8.21 -8.65 -6.28
C GLY A 209 7.39 -7.97 -7.36
N TRP A 210 7.76 -8.10 -8.64
CA TRP A 210 6.96 -7.61 -9.77
C TRP A 210 5.64 -8.38 -9.84
N LEU A 211 4.56 -7.67 -10.13
CA LEU A 211 3.22 -8.24 -10.13
C LEU A 211 2.29 -7.59 -11.15
N THR A 212 1.22 -8.31 -11.43
CA THR A 212 0.11 -7.89 -12.28
C THR A 212 -1.21 -8.07 -11.53
N TRP A 213 -2.06 -7.05 -11.51
CA TRP A 213 -3.40 -7.13 -10.92
C TRP A 213 -4.36 -7.85 -11.88
N THR A 214 -4.99 -8.91 -11.40
CA THR A 214 -6.03 -9.66 -12.14
C THR A 214 -7.43 -9.36 -11.65
N GLN A 215 -7.55 -8.87 -10.42
CA GLN A 215 -8.81 -8.42 -9.84
C GLN A 215 -8.56 -7.14 -9.05
N PHE A 216 -9.34 -6.09 -9.35
CA PHE A 216 -9.24 -4.76 -8.75
C PHE A 216 -10.51 -3.95 -9.01
N PRO A 217 -10.80 -2.90 -8.21
CA PRO A 217 -11.98 -2.06 -8.44
C PRO A 217 -12.01 -1.49 -9.85
N GLN A 218 -13.09 -1.74 -10.58
CA GLN A 218 -13.32 -1.16 -11.91
C GLN A 218 -14.22 0.06 -11.76
N VAL A 219 -13.79 1.17 -12.35
CA VAL A 219 -14.59 2.38 -12.50
C VAL A 219 -14.73 2.63 -14.00
N SER A 220 -15.96 2.89 -14.47
CA SER A 220 -16.22 3.12 -15.90
C SER A 220 -15.40 4.31 -16.39
N SER A 221 -14.85 4.26 -17.61
CA SER A 221 -14.08 5.38 -18.16
C SER A 221 -14.91 6.65 -18.35
N ASP A 222 -16.22 6.49 -18.53
CA ASP A 222 -17.17 7.59 -18.76
C ASP A 222 -17.81 8.10 -17.46
N ASP A 223 -17.33 7.62 -16.31
CA ASP A 223 -17.86 8.01 -15.01
C ASP A 223 -17.50 9.47 -14.68
N GLU A 224 -18.50 10.25 -14.26
CA GLU A 224 -18.32 11.68 -13.94
C GLU A 224 -17.34 11.89 -12.76
N ILE A 225 -17.16 10.86 -11.92
CA ILE A 225 -16.24 10.86 -10.79
C ILE A 225 -14.78 11.16 -11.19
N TRP A 226 -14.38 10.83 -12.42
CA TRP A 226 -13.04 11.17 -12.93
C TRP A 226 -12.84 12.67 -13.07
N SER A 227 -13.91 13.41 -13.37
CA SER A 227 -13.86 14.87 -13.48
C SER A 227 -13.75 15.53 -12.10
N GLU A 228 -14.35 14.93 -11.08
CA GLU A 228 -14.26 15.41 -9.68
C GLU A 228 -12.85 15.28 -9.10
N LEU A 229 -12.04 14.35 -9.63
CA LEU A 229 -10.64 14.19 -9.23
C LEU A 229 -9.72 15.28 -9.79
N ILE A 230 -10.17 16.14 -10.70
CA ILE A 230 -9.37 17.26 -11.22
C ILE A 230 -9.47 18.42 -10.25
N ALA A 231 -8.32 18.96 -9.82
CA ALA A 231 -8.30 20.09 -8.92
C ALA A 231 -9.01 21.31 -9.53
N PRO A 232 -9.76 22.09 -8.72
CA PRO A 232 -10.34 23.34 -9.20
C PRO A 232 -9.22 24.27 -9.68
N LYS A 233 -9.40 24.89 -10.85
CA LYS A 233 -8.48 25.92 -11.31
C LYS A 233 -8.59 27.10 -10.35
N GLY A 234 -7.48 27.48 -9.72
CA GLY A 234 -7.41 28.72 -8.96
C GLY A 234 -7.85 29.89 -9.83
N SER A 235 -8.69 30.77 -9.29
CA SER A 235 -8.94 32.07 -9.89
C SER A 235 -7.63 32.86 -9.86
N GLU A 236 -6.97 32.99 -11.02
CA GLU A 236 -5.86 33.93 -11.22
C GLU A 236 -6.28 35.38 -10.89
#